data_AF-A0A399SS57-F1
#
_entry.id   AF-A0A399SS57-F1
#
_cell.length_a   1.000
_cell.length_b   1.000
_cell.length_c   1.000
_cell.angle_alpha   90.00
_cell.angle_beta   90.00
_cell.angle_gamma   90.00
#
_symmetry.space_group_name_H-M   'P 1'
#
loop_
_entity.id
_entity.type
_entity.pdbx_description
1 polymer ?
#
loop_
_entity_poly.entity_id
_entity_poly.type
_entity_poly.pdbx_seq_one_letter_code
_entity_poly.pdbx_strand_id
1 'polypeptide(L)'
;MALCTVALLLAASALAEPVADLEGPMGGWRNSKLTNELEQYTAAYPKPPVDRGAQKYRTLIAGRIRAAGKQRRPPVLVVNGNAMPLYGDGEGRFARPWAFGPGSNSVEIVSADGQSRQRLQFYEADTTKTSAKLRAVLTWDDPRAEVDMHVISPIGDHAFWAQPLLSDGGGLDVDSVDGAGPEIFSTAAPRPGVWLFYVNYWGNFNAGGYNFNEKAHDRDLI
;
A
#
# COMPACT_ATOMS: atom_id res chain seq x y z
N MET A 1 21.24 38.03 48.92
CA MET A 1 20.23 36.99 48.59
C MET A 1 19.50 37.43 47.34
N ALA A 2 19.83 36.84 46.18
CA ALA A 2 19.09 37.06 44.94
C ALA A 2 18.48 35.71 44.55
N LEU A 3 17.14 35.66 44.52
CA LEU A 3 16.36 34.48 44.19
C LEU A 3 16.22 34.42 42.66
N CYS A 4 16.95 33.52 42.00
CA CYS A 4 16.73 33.24 40.58
C CYS A 4 15.50 32.33 40.43
N THR A 5 14.40 32.88 39.93
CA THR A 5 13.22 32.13 39.54
C THR A 5 13.47 31.48 38.18
N VAL A 6 13.68 30.17 38.15
CA VAL A 6 13.74 29.40 36.90
C VAL A 6 12.30 29.15 36.45
N ALA A 7 11.87 29.85 35.40
CA ALA A 7 10.60 29.56 34.73
C ALA A 7 10.78 28.33 33.84
N LEU A 8 10.22 27.19 34.25
CA LEU A 8 10.07 26.03 33.36
C LEU A 8 9.03 26.36 32.28
N LEU A 9 9.51 26.58 31.05
CA LEU A 9 8.67 26.53 29.85
C LEU A 9 8.24 25.07 29.62
N LEU A 10 7.05 24.72 30.11
CA LEU A 10 6.30 23.56 29.64
C LEU A 10 5.82 23.87 28.23
N ALA A 11 6.64 23.54 27.22
CA ALA A 11 6.17 23.46 25.85
C ALA A 11 5.10 22.36 25.81
N ALA A 12 3.84 22.76 25.67
CA ALA A 12 2.78 21.82 25.32
C ALA A 12 3.15 21.24 23.96
N SER A 13 3.63 20.00 23.93
CA SER A 13 3.73 19.22 22.72
C SER A 13 2.30 19.09 22.19
N ALA A 14 1.90 19.97 21.27
CA ALA A 14 0.66 19.79 20.53
C ALA A 14 0.82 18.45 19.80
N LEU A 15 0.16 17.41 20.32
CA LEU A 15 0.04 16.15 19.60
C LEU A 15 -0.70 16.51 18.32
N ALA A 16 0.00 16.43 17.18
CA ALA A 16 -0.60 16.66 15.89
C ALA A 16 -1.84 15.76 15.78
N GLU A 17 -2.98 16.33 15.39
CA GLU A 17 -4.19 15.56 15.24
C GLU A 17 -3.95 14.40 14.27
N PRO A 18 -4.50 13.20 14.54
CA PRO A 18 -4.35 12.05 13.66
C PRO A 18 -4.87 12.40 12.27
N VAL A 19 -4.16 11.97 11.24
CA VAL A 19 -4.53 12.22 9.83
C VAL A 19 -5.77 11.41 9.45
N ALA A 20 -5.94 10.23 10.04
CA ALA A 20 -7.01 9.30 9.75
C ALA A 20 -7.51 8.55 11.00
N ASP A 21 -8.77 8.14 10.95
CA ASP A 21 -9.35 7.11 11.80
C ASP A 21 -8.95 5.74 11.25
N LEU A 22 -7.90 5.13 11.80
CA LEU A 22 -7.42 3.81 11.39
C LEU A 22 -8.30 2.70 11.97
N GLU A 23 -8.83 1.84 11.10
CA GLU A 23 -9.52 0.60 11.46
C GLU A 23 -8.54 -0.58 11.51
N GLY A 24 -7.51 -0.57 10.67
CA GLY A 24 -6.48 -1.59 10.64
C GLY A 24 -5.25 -1.20 9.80
N PRO A 25 -4.09 -1.86 10.00
CA PRO A 25 -3.81 -2.82 11.07
C PRO A 25 -3.80 -2.15 12.45
N MET A 26 -3.86 -2.94 13.52
CA MET A 26 -3.68 -2.45 14.89
C MET A 26 -2.21 -2.58 15.32
N GLY A 27 -1.79 -1.71 16.24
CA GLY A 27 -0.42 -1.68 16.75
C GLY A 27 -0.13 -2.83 17.71
N GLY A 28 1.15 -3.08 17.96
CA GLY A 28 1.60 -4.08 18.93
C GLY A 28 1.83 -5.47 18.35
N TRP A 29 1.66 -6.51 19.16
CA TRP A 29 1.93 -7.89 18.76
C TRP A 29 0.70 -8.52 18.13
N ARG A 30 0.86 -9.11 16.94
CA ARG A 30 -0.22 -9.84 16.25
C ARG A 30 0.30 -11.14 15.65
N ASN A 31 -0.62 -12.05 15.36
CA ASN A 31 -0.36 -13.27 14.61
C ASN A 31 -1.53 -13.51 13.64
N SER A 32 -1.32 -13.22 12.36
CA SER A 32 -2.38 -13.28 11.34
C SER A 32 -2.95 -14.68 11.10
N LYS A 33 -2.22 -15.74 11.46
CA LYS A 33 -2.73 -17.12 11.37
C LYS A 33 -3.78 -17.44 12.42
N LEU A 34 -3.79 -16.69 13.53
CA LEU A 34 -4.73 -16.88 14.65
C LEU A 34 -5.95 -15.95 14.56
N THR A 35 -6.07 -15.17 13.49
CA THR A 35 -7.18 -14.25 13.27
C THR A 35 -7.89 -14.56 11.96
N ASN A 36 -9.17 -14.17 11.86
CA ASN A 36 -9.94 -14.27 10.63
C ASN A 36 -9.72 -13.06 9.70
N GLU A 37 -8.71 -12.22 9.98
CA GLU A 37 -8.38 -11.03 9.19
C GLU A 37 -8.08 -11.40 7.73
N LEU A 38 -7.42 -12.53 7.54
CA LEU A 38 -7.06 -13.08 6.23
C LEU A 38 -8.27 -13.63 5.43
N GLU A 39 -9.43 -13.76 6.09
CA GLU A 39 -10.69 -14.22 5.51
C GLU A 39 -11.61 -13.05 5.09
N GLN A 40 -11.22 -11.80 5.39
CA GLN A 40 -12.02 -10.62 5.05
C GLN A 40 -11.87 -10.22 3.58
N TYR A 41 -13.00 -10.10 2.90
CA TYR A 41 -13.10 -9.68 1.51
C TYR A 41 -13.45 -8.19 1.46
N THR A 42 -12.46 -7.31 1.28
CA THR A 42 -12.70 -5.88 1.05
C THR A 42 -12.06 -5.45 -0.25
N ALA A 43 -12.83 -4.80 -1.12
CA ALA A 43 -12.29 -4.15 -2.31
C ALA A 43 -11.29 -3.05 -1.89
N ALA A 44 -10.16 -2.95 -2.59
CA ALA A 44 -9.26 -1.81 -2.40
C ALA A 44 -10.02 -0.52 -2.75
N TYR A 45 -9.73 0.57 -2.02
CA TYR A 45 -10.30 1.87 -2.31
C TYR A 45 -9.26 2.84 -2.88
N PRO A 46 -9.63 3.66 -3.88
CA PRO A 46 -10.93 3.78 -4.53
C PRO A 46 -11.37 2.49 -5.22
N LYS A 47 -12.68 2.21 -5.22
CA LYS A 47 -13.17 0.96 -5.81
C LYS A 47 -12.71 0.90 -7.26
N PRO A 48 -12.10 -0.22 -7.66
CA PRO A 48 -11.73 -0.39 -9.04
C PRO A 48 -12.97 -0.38 -9.93
N PRO A 49 -12.83 0.07 -11.19
CA PRO A 49 -13.95 0.10 -12.12
C PRO A 49 -14.42 -1.29 -12.56
N VAL A 50 -13.55 -2.29 -12.51
CA VAL A 50 -13.87 -3.70 -12.71
C VAL A 50 -13.69 -4.42 -11.37
N ASP A 51 -14.72 -5.16 -10.95
CA ASP A 51 -14.63 -6.02 -9.77
C ASP A 51 -14.27 -7.43 -10.23
N ARG A 52 -12.97 -7.77 -10.23
CA ARG A 52 -12.50 -9.13 -10.51
C ARG A 52 -12.43 -10.02 -9.25
N GLY A 53 -13.10 -9.59 -8.17
CA GLY A 53 -13.26 -10.33 -6.94
C GLY A 53 -12.27 -9.93 -5.85
N ALA A 54 -12.66 -10.20 -4.60
CA ALA A 54 -11.86 -9.87 -3.44
C ALA A 54 -10.74 -10.91 -3.19
N GLN A 55 -9.55 -10.41 -2.88
CA GLN A 55 -8.31 -11.18 -2.75
C GLN A 55 -8.12 -11.69 -1.31
N LYS A 56 -7.78 -12.98 -1.13
CA LYS A 56 -7.59 -13.62 0.20
C LYS A 56 -6.18 -13.39 0.76
N TYR A 57 -6.01 -13.62 2.06
CA TYR A 57 -4.71 -13.69 2.77
C TYR A 57 -3.88 -12.39 2.83
N ARG A 58 -4.54 -11.23 2.77
CA ARG A 58 -3.89 -9.91 2.85
C ARG A 58 -4.37 -9.16 4.08
N THR A 59 -3.47 -8.37 4.67
CA THR A 59 -3.87 -7.40 5.70
C THR A 59 -4.30 -6.13 5.02
N LEU A 60 -5.44 -5.60 5.44
CA LEU A 60 -5.96 -4.33 4.97
C LEU A 60 -5.43 -3.20 5.86
N ILE A 61 -4.82 -2.21 5.22
CA ILE A 61 -4.60 -0.89 5.80
C ILE A 61 -5.86 -0.09 5.50
N ALA A 62 -6.74 0.06 6.48
CA ALA A 62 -8.09 0.58 6.28
C ALA A 62 -8.43 1.65 7.31
N GLY A 63 -9.34 2.54 6.93
CA GLY A 63 -9.81 3.60 7.79
C GLY A 63 -10.47 4.73 7.03
N ARG A 64 -10.55 5.91 7.67
CA ARG A 64 -11.14 7.12 7.12
C ARG A 64 -10.24 8.33 7.30
N ILE A 65 -9.92 9.02 6.21
CA ILE A 65 -9.17 10.29 6.24
C ILE A 65 -10.06 11.38 6.84
N ARG A 66 -9.60 12.05 7.90
CA ARG A 66 -10.43 13.03 8.64
C ARG A 66 -10.71 14.31 7.86
N ALA A 67 -9.74 14.76 7.05
CA ALA A 67 -9.83 15.97 6.23
C ALA A 67 -9.95 15.66 4.72
N ALA A 68 -10.69 14.61 4.37
CA ALA A 68 -10.90 14.21 2.97
C ALA A 68 -11.52 15.35 2.13
N GLY A 69 -11.07 15.50 0.89
CA GLY A 69 -11.67 16.41 -0.11
C GLY A 69 -11.38 17.91 0.06
N LYS A 70 -10.65 18.35 1.09
CA LYS A 70 -10.27 19.76 1.28
C LYS A 70 -8.95 20.15 0.63
N GLN A 71 -8.14 19.16 0.23
CA GLN A 71 -6.77 19.35 -0.20
C GLN A 71 -6.59 18.96 -1.66
N ARG A 72 -5.73 19.71 -2.35
CA ARG A 72 -5.47 19.53 -3.78
C ARG A 72 -4.64 18.28 -4.09
N ARG A 73 -3.94 17.73 -3.09
CA ARG A 73 -3.13 16.51 -3.16
C ARG A 73 -3.63 15.48 -2.16
N PRO A 74 -3.54 14.17 -2.44
CA PRO A 74 -3.86 13.14 -1.47
C PRO A 74 -2.83 13.12 -0.33
N PRO A 75 -3.20 12.65 0.88
CA PRO A 75 -2.24 12.21 1.88
C PRO A 75 -1.30 11.13 1.33
N VAL A 76 -0.19 10.87 2.01
CA VAL A 76 0.77 9.82 1.64
C VAL A 76 0.69 8.68 2.65
N LEU A 77 0.50 7.46 2.15
CA LEU A 77 0.66 6.23 2.91
C LEU A 77 2.11 5.75 2.78
N VAL A 78 2.77 5.50 3.90
CA VAL A 78 4.13 4.96 3.96
C VAL A 78 4.11 3.62 4.67
N VAL A 79 4.47 2.55 3.97
CA VAL A 79 4.50 1.19 4.53
C VAL A 79 5.91 0.63 4.50
N ASN A 80 6.48 0.39 5.68
CA ASN A 80 7.88 -0.02 5.85
C ASN A 80 8.87 0.85 5.04
N GLY A 81 8.60 2.17 4.98
CA GLY A 81 9.40 3.13 4.21
C GLY A 81 8.98 3.32 2.75
N ASN A 82 8.08 2.50 2.20
CA ASN A 82 7.57 2.65 0.83
C ASN A 82 6.42 3.64 0.80
N ALA A 83 6.64 4.82 0.23
CA ALA A 83 5.64 5.88 0.12
C ALA A 83 4.75 5.70 -1.12
N MET A 84 3.45 5.95 -0.96
CA MET A 84 2.48 5.95 -2.05
C MET A 84 1.34 6.94 -1.74
N PRO A 85 0.68 7.51 -2.75
CA PRO A 85 -0.54 8.29 -2.53
C PRO A 85 -1.64 7.48 -1.85
N LEU A 86 -2.33 8.08 -0.89
CA LEU A 86 -3.48 7.49 -0.20
C LEU A 86 -4.77 8.12 -0.71
N TYR A 87 -5.39 7.43 -1.67
CA TYR A 87 -6.71 7.79 -2.16
C TYR A 87 -7.80 7.09 -1.34
N GLY A 88 -8.89 7.80 -1.11
CA GLY A 88 -10.12 7.27 -0.51
C GLY A 88 -11.34 7.63 -1.35
N ASP A 89 -12.52 7.22 -0.91
CA ASP A 89 -13.80 7.60 -1.52
C ASP A 89 -14.22 9.04 -1.15
N GLY A 90 -15.40 9.47 -1.62
CA GLY A 90 -15.94 10.80 -1.33
C GLY A 90 -16.23 11.06 0.16
N GLU A 91 -16.31 10.01 0.99
CA GLU A 91 -16.44 10.11 2.45
C GLU A 91 -15.09 10.03 3.17
N GLY A 92 -14.00 9.81 2.41
CA GLY A 92 -12.64 9.66 2.91
C GLY A 92 -12.27 8.24 3.32
N ARG A 93 -13.12 7.22 3.08
CA ARG A 93 -12.78 5.84 3.42
C ARG A 93 -11.71 5.30 2.48
N PHE A 94 -10.78 4.53 3.02
CA PHE A 94 -9.76 3.83 2.25
C PHE A 94 -9.59 2.40 2.75
N ALA A 95 -9.14 1.52 1.86
CA ALA A 95 -8.64 0.20 2.17
C ALA A 95 -7.52 -0.13 1.19
N ARG A 96 -6.35 -0.48 1.72
CA ARG A 96 -5.16 -0.81 0.93
C ARG A 96 -4.63 -2.18 1.36
N PRO A 97 -4.70 -3.21 0.50
CA PRO A 97 -4.10 -4.49 0.81
C PRO A 97 -2.58 -4.36 0.82
N TRP A 98 -1.92 -4.98 1.79
CA TRP A 98 -0.48 -5.02 1.86
C TRP A 98 0.04 -6.40 2.32
N ALA A 99 1.07 -6.88 1.64
CA ALA A 99 1.79 -8.09 2.01
C ALA A 99 2.81 -7.78 3.13
N PHE A 100 2.35 -7.75 4.38
CA PHE A 100 3.26 -7.70 5.53
C PHE A 100 3.93 -9.07 5.71
N GLY A 101 5.25 -9.04 5.84
CA GLY A 101 6.05 -10.20 6.21
C GLY A 101 6.16 -10.36 7.73
N PRO A 102 6.74 -11.47 8.21
CA PRO A 102 6.99 -11.66 9.64
C PRO A 102 7.94 -10.59 10.19
N GLY A 103 7.84 -10.31 11.48
CA GLY A 103 8.68 -9.35 12.18
C GLY A 103 8.05 -7.95 12.29
N SER A 104 8.89 -6.93 12.47
CA SER A 104 8.42 -5.57 12.69
C SER A 104 7.96 -4.91 11.39
N ASN A 105 6.78 -4.32 11.43
CA ASN A 105 6.18 -3.58 10.33
C ASN A 105 5.67 -2.22 10.82
N SER A 106 5.67 -1.22 9.96
CA SER A 106 5.19 0.12 10.24
C SER A 106 4.29 0.63 9.13
N VAL A 107 3.23 1.32 9.53
CA VAL A 107 2.33 2.08 8.66
C VAL A 107 2.34 3.52 9.12
N GLU A 108 2.54 4.46 8.22
CA GLU A 108 2.46 5.88 8.50
C GLU A 108 1.57 6.56 7.47
N ILE A 109 0.72 7.47 7.94
CA ILE A 109 -0.06 8.37 7.09
C ILE A 109 0.46 9.78 7.32
N VAL A 110 0.92 10.40 6.24
CA VAL A 110 1.38 11.77 6.20
C VAL A 110 0.28 12.61 5.55
N SER A 111 -0.14 13.67 6.22
CA SER A 111 -1.08 14.65 5.69
C SER A 111 -0.61 15.26 4.37
N ALA A 112 -1.55 15.74 3.55
CA ALA A 112 -1.27 16.28 2.22
C ALA A 112 -0.33 17.50 2.22
N ASP A 113 -0.28 18.27 3.32
CA ASP A 113 0.63 19.40 3.53
C ASP A 113 1.96 19.01 4.19
N GLY A 114 2.11 17.72 4.54
CA GLY A 114 3.29 17.17 5.20
C GLY A 114 3.43 17.50 6.68
N GLN A 115 2.50 18.25 7.29
CA GLN A 115 2.66 18.81 8.64
C GLN A 115 2.30 17.80 9.73
N SER A 116 1.23 17.03 9.53
CA SER A 116 0.79 15.97 10.44
C SER A 116 1.23 14.60 9.96
N ARG A 117 1.71 13.77 10.88
CA ARG A 117 2.12 12.38 10.66
C ARG A 117 1.52 11.49 11.73
N GLN A 118 0.85 10.43 11.30
CA GLN A 118 0.30 9.40 12.17
C GLN A 118 1.00 8.08 11.85
N ARG A 119 1.79 7.57 12.80
CA ARG A 119 2.53 6.32 12.65
C ARG A 119 2.00 5.24 13.58
N LEU A 120 1.94 4.03 13.06
CA LEU A 120 1.64 2.80 13.74
C LEU A 120 2.77 1.80 13.52
N GLN A 121 3.11 1.03 14.55
CA GLN A 121 4.03 -0.09 14.46
C GLN A 121 3.40 -1.34 15.05
N PHE A 122 3.64 -2.48 14.40
CA PHE A 122 3.23 -3.79 14.90
C PHE A 122 4.29 -4.85 14.59
N TYR A 123 4.20 -5.97 15.28
CA TYR A 123 5.04 -7.14 15.08
C TYR A 123 4.16 -8.30 14.59
N GLU A 124 4.47 -8.82 13.42
CA GLU A 124 3.85 -10.00 12.84
C GLU A 124 4.59 -11.26 13.30
N ALA A 125 3.95 -12.04 14.19
CA ALA A 125 4.50 -13.27 14.72
C ALA A 125 4.21 -14.50 13.85
N ASP A 126 3.39 -14.35 12.80
CA ASP A 126 3.15 -15.43 11.84
C ASP A 126 4.38 -15.68 10.95
N THR A 127 5.20 -16.65 11.36
CA THR A 127 6.41 -17.08 10.65
C THR A 127 6.13 -17.87 9.37
N THR A 128 4.85 -18.20 9.09
CA THR A 128 4.47 -18.87 7.84
C THR A 128 4.33 -17.89 6.67
N LYS A 129 4.26 -16.58 6.95
CA LYS A 129 4.32 -15.55 5.92
C LYS A 129 5.69 -15.49 5.24
N THR A 130 5.69 -15.13 3.96
CA THR A 130 6.91 -14.96 3.17
C THR A 130 7.86 -13.97 3.82
N SER A 131 9.02 -14.45 4.26
CA SER A 131 10.16 -13.60 4.64
C SER A 131 10.95 -13.25 3.38
N ALA A 132 10.54 -12.19 2.70
CA ALA A 132 11.12 -11.78 1.43
C ALA A 132 12.61 -11.45 1.56
N LYS A 133 13.45 -12.09 0.75
CA LYS A 133 14.87 -11.74 0.57
C LYS A 133 15.08 -10.84 -0.64
N LEU A 134 14.21 -10.98 -1.65
CA LEU A 134 14.01 -10.00 -2.72
C LEU A 134 12.53 -9.59 -2.68
N ARG A 135 12.29 -8.28 -2.70
CA ARG A 135 10.95 -7.69 -2.73
C ARG A 135 10.95 -6.51 -3.69
N ALA A 136 9.96 -6.47 -4.56
CA ALA A 136 9.68 -5.32 -5.41
C ALA A 136 8.27 -4.80 -5.08
N VAL A 137 8.13 -3.48 -5.05
CA VAL A 137 6.87 -2.79 -4.80
C VAL A 137 6.69 -1.78 -5.92
N LEU A 138 5.59 -1.92 -6.66
CA LEU A 138 5.18 -0.99 -7.69
C LEU A 138 3.99 -0.18 -7.18
N THR A 139 4.14 1.13 -7.16
CA THR A 139 3.10 2.09 -6.77
C THR A 139 2.99 3.17 -7.84
N TRP A 140 1.82 3.79 -7.95
CA TRP A 140 1.57 4.85 -8.93
C TRP A 140 0.64 5.92 -8.35
N ASP A 141 0.64 7.08 -8.98
CA ASP A 141 -0.06 8.28 -8.54
C ASP A 141 -1.34 8.59 -9.32
N ASP A 142 -1.83 7.67 -10.14
CA ASP A 142 -3.11 7.79 -10.83
C ASP A 142 -4.10 6.70 -10.35
N PRO A 143 -5.15 7.05 -9.58
CA PRO A 143 -6.11 6.07 -9.08
C PRO A 143 -7.00 5.44 -10.16
N ARG A 144 -6.97 5.95 -11.40
CA ARG A 144 -7.72 5.42 -12.55
C ARG A 144 -6.84 4.62 -13.51
N ALA A 145 -5.53 4.64 -13.30
CA ALA A 145 -4.57 3.89 -14.09
C ALA A 145 -4.54 2.42 -13.69
N GLU A 146 -4.44 1.58 -14.71
CA GLU A 146 -4.13 0.17 -14.55
C GLU A 146 -2.66 -0.07 -14.90
N VAL A 147 -1.93 -0.65 -13.96
CA VAL A 147 -0.48 -0.84 -14.04
C VAL A 147 -0.12 -2.24 -13.60
N ASP A 148 0.47 -3.00 -14.52
CA ASP A 148 0.90 -4.38 -14.26
C ASP A 148 2.43 -4.47 -14.16
N MET A 149 2.89 -5.24 -13.19
CA MET A 149 4.27 -5.67 -13.01
C MET A 149 4.47 -7.04 -13.63
N HIS A 150 5.48 -7.12 -14.48
CA HIS A 150 5.95 -8.37 -15.04
C HIS A 150 7.36 -8.64 -14.51
N VAL A 151 7.55 -9.79 -13.88
CA VAL A 151 8.84 -10.18 -13.29
C VAL A 151 9.39 -11.37 -14.05
N ILE A 152 10.59 -11.22 -14.64
CA ILE A 152 11.33 -12.32 -15.26
C ILE A 152 12.48 -12.71 -14.35
N SER A 153 12.50 -13.98 -13.94
CA SER A 153 13.56 -14.53 -13.10
C SER A 153 14.83 -14.84 -13.89
N PRO A 154 15.98 -15.09 -13.22
CA PRO A 154 17.22 -15.44 -13.90
C PRO A 154 17.16 -16.71 -14.76
N ILE A 155 16.18 -17.59 -14.51
CA ILE A 155 15.98 -18.83 -15.28
C ILE A 155 14.94 -18.68 -16.40
N GLY A 156 14.37 -17.48 -16.58
CA GLY A 156 13.40 -17.17 -17.62
C GLY A 156 11.93 -17.39 -17.21
N ASP A 157 11.65 -17.75 -15.95
CA ASP A 157 10.28 -17.80 -15.46
C ASP A 157 9.67 -16.41 -15.43
N HIS A 158 8.37 -16.33 -15.70
CA HIS A 158 7.63 -15.08 -15.79
C HIS A 158 6.47 -15.07 -14.80
N ALA A 159 6.52 -14.15 -13.84
CA ALA A 159 5.38 -13.85 -12.97
C ALA A 159 4.65 -12.59 -13.46
N PHE A 160 3.33 -12.69 -13.61
CA PHE A 160 2.39 -11.62 -13.98
C PHE A 160 0.96 -11.99 -13.53
N TRP A 161 -0.03 -11.11 -13.71
CA TRP A 161 -1.40 -11.31 -13.20
C TRP A 161 -2.00 -12.71 -13.46
N ALA A 162 -1.82 -13.30 -14.66
CA ALA A 162 -2.41 -14.60 -14.99
C ALA A 162 -1.58 -15.79 -14.50
N GLN A 163 -0.29 -15.57 -14.22
CA GLN A 163 0.63 -16.55 -13.67
C GLN A 163 1.45 -15.87 -12.58
N PRO A 164 0.87 -15.63 -11.39
CA PRO A 164 1.50 -14.78 -10.38
C PRO A 164 2.67 -15.47 -9.68
N LEU A 165 2.86 -16.79 -9.86
CA LEU A 165 3.90 -17.58 -9.18
C LEU A 165 4.98 -18.04 -10.17
N LEU A 166 6.23 -17.95 -9.72
CA LEU A 166 7.37 -18.58 -10.39
C LEU A 166 7.45 -20.07 -10.06
N SER A 167 8.12 -20.87 -10.91
CA SER A 167 8.22 -22.32 -10.71
C SER A 167 9.12 -22.69 -9.53
N ASP A 168 10.09 -21.84 -9.21
CA ASP A 168 11.06 -22.01 -8.13
C ASP A 168 10.69 -21.25 -6.85
N GLY A 169 9.50 -20.66 -6.83
CA GLY A 169 8.95 -19.97 -5.68
C GLY A 169 9.12 -18.45 -5.71
N GLY A 170 8.25 -17.79 -4.96
CA GLY A 170 8.04 -16.36 -5.07
C GLY A 170 7.04 -16.02 -6.16
N GLY A 171 6.53 -14.80 -6.09
CA GLY A 171 5.43 -14.38 -6.91
C GLY A 171 4.85 -13.04 -6.50
N LEU A 172 3.80 -12.64 -7.19
CA LEU A 172 2.99 -11.48 -6.85
C LEU A 172 2.17 -11.80 -5.60
N ASP A 173 2.54 -11.22 -4.46
CA ASP A 173 1.82 -11.32 -3.19
C ASP A 173 0.55 -10.47 -3.22
N VAL A 174 0.67 -9.30 -3.85
CA VAL A 174 -0.42 -8.36 -4.10
C VAL A 174 -0.56 -8.21 -5.59
N ASP A 175 -1.48 -8.98 -6.15
CA ASP A 175 -2.11 -8.72 -7.44
C ASP A 175 -3.24 -7.73 -7.16
N SER A 176 -2.95 -6.43 -7.26
CA SER A 176 -3.93 -5.35 -7.17
C SER A 176 -4.24 -4.92 -8.60
N VAL A 177 -4.86 -5.84 -9.35
CA VAL A 177 -5.16 -5.76 -10.80
C VAL A 177 -6.20 -4.69 -11.15
N ASP A 178 -6.47 -3.79 -10.20
CA ASP A 178 -7.71 -3.04 -10.10
C ASP A 178 -7.54 -1.95 -8.98
N GLY A 179 -7.21 -0.71 -9.37
CA GLY A 179 -7.13 0.47 -8.47
C GLY A 179 -5.70 0.98 -8.22
N ALA A 180 -5.47 2.00 -7.38
CA ALA A 180 -4.17 2.72 -7.30
C ALA A 180 -2.94 1.95 -6.71
N GLY A 181 -2.84 0.63 -6.91
CA GLY A 181 -1.79 -0.22 -6.37
C GLY A 181 -1.85 -0.43 -4.85
N PRO A 182 -0.80 -1.02 -4.27
CA PRO A 182 0.45 -1.43 -4.91
C PRO A 182 0.34 -2.81 -5.57
N GLU A 183 1.25 -3.08 -6.51
CA GLU A 183 1.64 -4.46 -6.81
C GLU A 183 2.91 -4.83 -6.07
N ILE A 184 2.95 -6.04 -5.52
CA ILE A 184 4.06 -6.48 -4.67
C ILE A 184 4.51 -7.86 -5.12
N PHE A 185 5.79 -7.98 -5.46
CA PHE A 185 6.46 -9.25 -5.70
C PHE A 185 7.38 -9.57 -4.52
N SER A 186 7.38 -10.82 -4.07
CA SER A 186 8.37 -11.31 -3.11
C SER A 186 8.89 -12.70 -3.46
N THR A 187 10.15 -12.95 -3.12
CA THR A 187 10.71 -14.31 -3.04
C THR A 187 11.61 -14.45 -1.80
N ALA A 188 11.49 -15.58 -1.11
CA ALA A 188 12.29 -15.91 0.07
C ALA A 188 13.66 -16.50 -0.28
N ALA A 189 13.86 -16.93 -1.53
CA ALA A 189 15.09 -17.57 -1.99
C ALA A 189 15.44 -17.12 -3.43
N PRO A 190 15.71 -15.82 -3.66
CA PRO A 190 16.02 -15.33 -4.99
C PRO A 190 17.25 -16.02 -5.55
N ARG A 191 17.14 -16.57 -6.76
CA ARG A 191 18.29 -17.11 -7.48
C ARG A 191 19.30 -16.00 -7.81
N PRO A 192 20.60 -16.29 -7.72
CA PRO A 192 21.62 -15.42 -8.28
C PRO A 192 21.43 -15.24 -9.79
N GLY A 193 21.61 -14.01 -10.27
CA GLY A 193 21.51 -13.67 -11.69
C GLY A 193 20.71 -12.40 -11.92
N VAL A 194 20.35 -12.16 -13.18
CA VAL A 194 19.62 -10.96 -13.59
C VAL A 194 18.13 -11.19 -13.41
N TRP A 195 17.49 -10.32 -12.64
CA TRP A 195 16.05 -10.21 -12.53
C TRP A 195 15.58 -9.02 -13.38
N LEU A 196 14.53 -9.19 -14.16
CA LEU A 196 13.96 -8.12 -14.98
C LEU A 196 12.58 -7.76 -14.43
N PHE A 197 12.38 -6.48 -14.15
CA PHE A 197 11.10 -5.93 -13.72
C PHE A 197 10.60 -4.99 -14.80
N TYR A 198 9.49 -5.36 -15.42
CA TYR A 198 8.82 -4.54 -16.43
C TYR A 198 7.54 -3.97 -15.84
N VAL A 199 7.22 -2.75 -16.27
CA VAL A 199 6.01 -2.05 -15.90
C VAL A 199 5.21 -1.82 -17.17
N ASN A 200 4.00 -2.37 -17.20
CA ASN A 200 3.06 -2.20 -18.29
C ASN A 200 1.96 -1.24 -17.84
N TYR A 201 1.88 -0.08 -18.48
CA TYR A 201 0.80 0.87 -18.28
C TYR A 201 -0.32 0.58 -19.29
N TRP A 202 -1.47 0.11 -18.81
CA TRP A 202 -2.59 -0.29 -19.67
C TRP A 202 -3.58 0.86 -19.98
N GLY A 203 -3.37 2.03 -19.39
CA GLY A 203 -4.20 3.22 -19.62
C GLY A 203 -5.20 3.50 -18.49
N ASN A 204 -6.00 4.55 -18.70
CA ASN A 204 -7.03 4.98 -17.75
C ASN A 204 -8.38 4.37 -18.15
N PHE A 205 -9.10 3.84 -17.16
CA PHE A 205 -10.46 3.36 -17.36
C PHE A 205 -11.42 4.55 -17.59
N ASN A 206 -12.18 4.53 -18.69
CA ASN A 206 -13.23 5.51 -18.97
C ASN A 206 -14.58 4.82 -19.24
N ALA A 207 -15.61 5.60 -19.57
CA ALA A 207 -16.97 5.09 -19.84
C ALA A 207 -17.04 4.06 -20.99
N GLY A 208 -16.00 3.95 -21.82
CA GLY A 208 -15.87 2.97 -22.91
C GLY A 208 -15.06 1.72 -22.57
N GLY A 209 -14.55 1.58 -21.33
CA GLY A 209 -13.67 0.48 -20.90
C GLY A 209 -12.20 0.88 -20.82
N TYR A 210 -11.29 -0.10 -20.79
CA TYR A 210 -9.85 0.17 -20.82
C TYR A 210 -9.44 0.77 -22.16
N ASN A 211 -8.80 1.94 -22.11
CA ASN A 211 -8.26 2.57 -23.30
C ASN A 211 -6.83 2.08 -23.56
N PHE A 212 -6.72 0.97 -24.29
CA PHE A 212 -5.44 0.39 -24.72
C PHE A 212 -4.75 1.16 -25.86
N ASN A 213 -5.31 2.31 -26.27
CA ASN A 213 -4.72 3.15 -27.31
C ASN A 213 -3.80 4.19 -26.67
N GLU A 214 -2.49 4.02 -26.84
CA GLU A 214 -1.44 4.94 -26.39
C GLU A 214 -1.63 6.41 -26.84
N LYS A 215 -2.45 6.66 -27.87
CA LYS A 215 -2.72 8.02 -28.36
C LYS A 215 -3.95 8.67 -27.74
N ALA A 216 -4.73 7.93 -26.96
CA ALA A 216 -6.00 8.37 -26.40
C ALA A 216 -5.93 8.52 -24.87
N HIS A 217 -4.74 8.81 -24.34
CA HIS A 217 -4.56 9.16 -22.94
C HIS A 217 -5.27 10.47 -22.62
N ASP A 218 -6.44 10.39 -21.97
CA ASP A 218 -6.99 11.51 -21.22
C ASP A 218 -6.05 11.76 -20.04
N ARG A 219 -5.12 12.72 -20.23
CA ARG A 219 -4.29 13.23 -19.14
C ARG A 219 -5.17 14.14 -18.29
N ASP A 220 -5.82 13.60 -17.28
CA ASP A 220 -6.25 14.44 -16.16
C ASP A 220 -5.01 14.76 -15.31
N LEU A 221 -4.76 16.07 -15.16
CA LEU A 221 -3.67 16.67 -14.41
C LEU A 221 -3.74 16.31 -12.92
N ILE A 222 -2.60 15.90 -12.35
CA ILE A 222 -2.10 16.13 -10.97
C ILE A 222 -3.15 16.32 -9.88
#